data_AF-A0A431UQ34-F1
#
_entry.id   AF-A0A431UQ34-F1
#
_cell.length_a   1.000
_cell.length_b   1.000
_cell.length_c   1.000
_cell.angle_alpha   90.00
_cell.angle_beta   90.00
_cell.angle_gamma   90.00
#
_symmetry.space_group_name_H-M   'P 1'
#
loop_
_entity.id
_entity.type
_entity.pdbx_description
1 polymer ?
#
loop_
_entity_poly.entity_id
_entity_poly.type
_entity_poly.pdbx_seq_one_letter_code
_entity_poly.pdbx_strand_id
1 'polypeptide(L)'
;MRYYFDFLLAVVLTSLSYFVGSCLFSNGLSLLHAFIIGSAVVLLGAVTEALKAPIWLIILVPFPIGMIILFLFLDEPVQIWFITYLMTLAFYSVIHVFMSFFFKFHSLIPAWKLSK
;
A
#
# COMPACT_ATOMS: atom_id res chain seq x y z
N MET A 1 15.86 9.97 -11.82
CA MET A 1 14.67 10.15 -12.66
C MET A 1 13.70 8.98 -12.50
N ARG A 2 14.08 7.74 -12.87
CA ARG A 2 13.20 6.56 -12.73
C ARG A 2 12.73 6.30 -11.29
N TYR A 3 13.63 6.49 -10.31
CA TYR A 3 13.31 6.41 -8.87
C TYR A 3 12.07 7.21 -8.46
N TYR A 4 12.04 8.51 -8.77
CA TYR A 4 10.96 9.39 -8.35
C TYR A 4 9.64 9.03 -9.04
N PHE A 5 9.73 8.56 -10.28
CA PHE A 5 8.59 8.06 -11.03
C PHE A 5 8.04 6.76 -10.41
N ASP A 6 8.91 5.78 -10.15
CA ASP A 6 8.53 4.50 -9.53
C ASP A 6 7.95 4.71 -8.13
N PHE A 7 8.54 5.62 -7.35
CA PHE A 7 8.04 6.01 -6.03
C PHE A 7 6.65 6.66 -6.11
N LEU A 8 6.46 7.63 -7.02
CA LEU A 8 5.16 8.27 -7.18
C LEU A 8 4.10 7.27 -7.64
N LEU A 9 4.46 6.40 -8.59
CA LEU A 9 3.60 5.32 -9.06
C LEU A 9 3.20 4.38 -7.92
N ALA A 10 4.17 4.01 -7.06
CA ALA A 10 3.92 3.20 -5.88
C ALA A 10 2.89 3.84 -4.95
N VAL A 11 3.04 5.13 -4.66
CA VAL A 11 2.09 5.89 -3.83
C VAL A 11 0.71 5.87 -4.46
N VAL A 12 0.60 6.18 -5.76
CA VAL A 12 -0.68 6.23 -6.48
C VAL A 12 -1.38 4.87 -6.48
N LEU A 13 -0.67 3.80 -6.84
CA LEU A 13 -1.25 2.45 -6.91
C LEU A 13 -1.65 1.92 -5.53
N THR A 14 -0.83 2.18 -4.51
CA THR A 14 -1.15 1.80 -3.13
C THR A 14 -2.39 2.57 -2.65
N SER A 15 -2.44 3.88 -2.87
CA SER A 15 -3.59 4.72 -2.53
C SER A 15 -4.87 4.26 -3.24
N LEU A 16 -4.77 3.93 -4.53
CA LEU A 16 -5.88 3.42 -5.32
C LEU A 16 -6.40 2.09 -4.77
N SER A 17 -5.51 1.21 -4.30
CA SER A 17 -5.89 -0.07 -3.69
C SER A 17 -6.73 0.14 -2.42
N TYR A 18 -6.33 1.09 -1.55
CA TYR A 18 -7.10 1.46 -0.35
C TYR A 18 -8.44 2.11 -0.70
N PHE A 19 -8.46 2.99 -1.69
CA PHE A 19 -9.68 3.65 -2.14
C PHE A 19 -10.68 2.61 -2.67
N VAL A 20 -10.27 1.78 -3.64
CA VAL A 20 -11.13 0.77 -4.25
C VAL A 20 -11.56 -0.29 -3.23
N GLY A 21 -10.65 -0.74 -2.36
CA GLY A 21 -10.95 -1.71 -1.30
C GLY A 21 -12.01 -1.21 -0.31
N SER A 22 -12.00 0.09 0.00
CA SER A 22 -12.98 0.71 0.90
C SER A 22 -14.29 1.11 0.23
N CYS A 23 -14.31 1.36 -1.08
CA CYS A 23 -15.55 1.67 -1.82
C CYS A 23 -16.57 0.50 -1.85
N LEU A 24 -16.16 -0.72 -1.50
CA LEU A 24 -17.06 -1.87 -1.45
C LEU A 24 -18.04 -1.84 -0.26
N PHE A 25 -17.83 -0.95 0.72
CA PHE A 25 -18.68 -0.83 1.91
C PHE A 25 -19.22 0.60 2.06
N SER A 26 -20.34 0.74 2.78
CA SER A 26 -21.15 1.97 2.85
C SER A 26 -20.55 3.04 3.78
N ASN A 27 -19.29 3.44 3.54
CA ASN A 27 -18.58 4.64 4.06
C ASN A 27 -17.11 4.56 3.60
N GLY A 28 -16.89 4.33 2.31
CA GLY A 28 -15.54 4.21 1.76
C GLY A 28 -14.65 5.41 2.06
N LEU A 29 -13.33 5.21 2.04
CA LEU A 29 -12.37 6.27 2.30
C LEU A 29 -12.52 7.38 1.27
N SER A 30 -12.39 8.63 1.72
CA SER A 30 -12.17 9.74 0.78
C SER A 30 -10.85 9.56 0.04
N LEU A 31 -10.74 10.14 -1.16
CA LEU A 31 -9.50 10.12 -1.94
C LEU A 31 -8.30 10.65 -1.15
N LEU A 32 -8.51 11.67 -0.31
CA LEU A 32 -7.46 12.23 0.55
C LEU A 32 -7.00 11.24 1.63
N HIS A 33 -7.94 10.56 2.30
CA HIS A 33 -7.60 9.55 3.30
C HIS A 33 -6.83 8.39 2.67
N ALA A 34 -7.28 7.90 1.51
CA ALA A 34 -6.60 6.85 0.77
C ALA A 34 -5.19 7.28 0.31
N PHE A 35 -5.02 8.54 -0.11
CA PHE A 35 -3.72 9.10 -0.49
C PHE A 35 -2.75 9.21 0.70
N ILE A 36 -3.25 9.63 1.87
CA ILE A 36 -2.46 9.69 3.11
C ILE A 36 -1.98 8.29 3.49
N ILE A 37 -2.89 7.29 3.47
CA ILE A 37 -2.53 5.90 3.77
C ILE A 37 -1.47 5.40 2.80
N GLY A 38 -1.70 5.53 1.49
CA GLY A 38 -0.75 5.05 0.48
C GLY A 38 0.61 5.72 0.57
N SER A 39 0.64 7.03 0.84
CA SER A 39 1.89 7.78 1.07
C SER A 39 2.63 7.28 2.30
N ALA A 40 1.93 7.10 3.43
CA ALA A 40 2.54 6.63 4.67
C ALA A 40 3.14 5.23 4.52
N VAL A 41 2.39 4.30 3.92
CA VAL A 41 2.83 2.91 3.68
C VAL A 41 4.08 2.87 2.81
N VAL A 42 4.08 3.60 1.69
CA VAL A 42 5.21 3.61 0.74
C VAL A 42 6.44 4.33 1.31
N LEU A 43 6.26 5.49 1.95
CA LEU A 43 7.35 6.20 2.61
C LEU A 43 8.02 5.32 3.66
N LEU A 44 7.21 4.62 4.45
CA LEU A 44 7.76 3.82 5.54
C LEU A 44 8.45 2.55 5.02
N GLY A 45 7.95 1.95 3.94
CA GLY A 45 8.68 0.92 3.20
C GLY A 45 10.04 1.43 2.69
N ALA A 46 10.06 2.62 2.06
CA ALA A 46 11.28 3.24 1.55
C ALA A 46 12.29 3.59 2.66
N VAL A 47 11.82 4.11 3.81
CA VAL A 47 12.67 4.37 4.98
C VAL A 47 13.23 3.08 5.54
N THR A 48 12.39 2.04 5.68
CA THR A 48 12.83 0.73 6.19
C THR A 48 13.90 0.11 5.29
N GLU A 49 13.75 0.25 3.97
CA GLU A 49 14.77 -0.15 3.01
C GLU A 49 16.05 0.70 3.11
N ALA A 50 15.93 2.02 3.25
CA ALA A 50 17.08 2.92 3.38
C ALA A 50 17.92 2.61 4.64
N LEU A 51 17.28 2.09 5.68
CA LEU A 51 17.94 1.56 6.89
C LEU A 51 18.61 0.19 6.69
N LYS A 52 18.60 -0.35 5.46
CA LYS A 52 19.16 -1.67 5.10
C LYS A 52 18.54 -2.81 5.90
N ALA A 53 17.26 -2.67 6.26
CA ALA A 53 16.52 -3.70 6.95
C ALA A 53 16.41 -4.98 6.08
N PRO A 54 16.23 -6.16 6.71
CA PRO A 54 16.02 -7.38 5.96
C PRO A 54 14.69 -7.33 5.20
N ILE A 55 14.61 -8.05 4.07
CA ILE A 55 13.49 -7.99 3.12
C ILE A 55 12.12 -8.21 3.77
N TRP A 56 12.04 -9.14 4.73
CA TRP A 56 10.80 -9.46 5.43
C TRP A 56 10.31 -8.29 6.29
N LEU A 57 11.21 -7.45 6.81
CA LEU A 57 10.86 -6.29 7.62
C LEU A 57 10.40 -5.13 6.73
N ILE A 58 11.04 -4.91 5.57
CA ILE A 58 10.58 -3.94 4.57
C ILE A 58 9.14 -4.24 4.14
N ILE A 59 8.80 -5.52 4.04
CA ILE A 59 7.46 -6.02 3.73
C ILE A 59 6.52 -5.88 4.92
N LEU A 60 6.95 -6.30 6.12
CA LEU A 60 6.07 -6.41 7.28
C LEU A 60 5.68 -5.05 7.85
N VAL A 61 6.61 -4.11 7.97
CA VAL A 61 6.38 -2.86 8.72
C VAL A 61 5.28 -1.97 8.09
N PRO A 62 5.18 -1.82 6.76
CA PRO A 62 4.10 -1.02 6.17
C PRO A 62 2.69 -1.57 6.44
N PHE A 63 2.53 -2.88 6.70
CA PHE A 63 1.21 -3.49 6.94
C PHE A 63 0.53 -2.99 8.23
N PRO A 64 1.12 -3.09 9.44
CA PRO A 64 0.53 -2.53 10.65
C PRO A 64 0.16 -1.06 10.53
N ILE A 65 0.98 -0.27 9.84
CA ILE A 65 0.71 1.16 9.66
C ILE A 65 -0.48 1.39 8.75
N GLY A 66 -0.54 0.69 7.62
CA GLY A 66 -1.72 0.70 6.75
C GLY A 66 -2.99 0.27 7.49
N MET A 67 -2.90 -0.79 8.30
CA MET A 67 -3.98 -1.30 9.14
C MET A 67 -4.48 -0.27 10.15
N ILE A 68 -3.57 0.37 10.89
CA ILE A 68 -3.89 1.37 11.92
C ILE A 68 -4.52 2.61 11.28
N ILE A 69 -3.92 3.15 10.21
CA ILE A 69 -4.46 4.37 9.58
C ILE A 69 -5.82 4.07 8.92
N LEU A 70 -5.97 2.90 8.28
CA LEU A 70 -7.27 2.46 7.75
C LEU A 70 -8.32 2.36 8.86
N PHE A 71 -7.97 1.81 10.03
CA PHE A 71 -8.86 1.73 11.18
C PHE A 71 -9.32 3.12 11.64
N LEU A 72 -8.38 4.06 11.74
CA LEU A 72 -8.64 5.43 12.19
C LEU A 72 -9.51 6.23 11.20
N PHE A 73 -9.35 6.01 9.90
CA PHE A 73 -10.08 6.78 8.87
C PHE A 73 -11.39 6.15 8.43
N LEU A 74 -11.52 4.82 8.50
CA LEU A 74 -12.75 4.15 8.11
C LEU A 74 -13.85 4.37 9.16
N ASP A 75 -13.49 4.44 10.46
CA ASP A 75 -14.43 4.66 11.57
C ASP A 75 -15.63 3.69 11.59
N GLU A 76 -15.37 2.44 11.20
CA GLU A 76 -16.37 1.37 11.09
C GLU A 76 -16.07 0.23 12.08
N PRO A 77 -17.05 -0.66 12.39
CA PRO A 77 -16.84 -1.85 13.19
C PRO A 77 -15.65 -2.69 12.72
N VAL A 78 -14.99 -3.34 13.68
CA VAL A 78 -13.77 -4.15 13.46
C VAL A 78 -13.97 -5.20 12.36
N GLN A 79 -15.17 -5.78 12.22
CA GLN A 79 -15.46 -6.73 11.14
C GLN A 79 -15.40 -6.07 9.76
N ILE A 80 -16.01 -4.89 9.60
CA ILE A 80 -16.02 -4.15 8.31
C ILE A 80 -14.62 -3.66 7.99
N TRP A 81 -13.89 -3.14 8.99
CA TRP A 81 -12.49 -2.78 8.84
C TRP A 81 -11.63 -3.95 8.37
N PHE A 82 -11.75 -5.11 9.01
CA PHE A 82 -10.96 -6.30 8.68
C PHE A 82 -11.25 -6.79 7.26
N ILE A 83 -12.53 -6.83 6.87
CA ILE A 83 -12.90 -7.22 5.50
C ILE A 83 -12.39 -6.17 4.49
N THR A 84 -12.52 -4.88 4.79
CA THR A 84 -12.00 -3.79 3.95
C THR A 84 -10.49 -3.91 3.75
N TYR A 85 -9.76 -4.26 4.81
CA TYR A 85 -8.33 -4.51 4.76
C TYR A 85 -7.99 -5.71 3.87
N LEU A 86 -8.70 -6.83 4.02
CA LEU A 86 -8.52 -8.01 3.15
C LEU A 86 -8.81 -7.70 1.68
N MET A 87 -9.88 -6.95 1.40
CA MET A 87 -10.21 -6.51 0.04
C MET A 87 -9.13 -5.60 -0.53
N THR A 88 -8.64 -4.65 0.28
CA THR A 88 -7.51 -3.78 -0.10
C THR A 88 -6.28 -4.60 -0.45
N LEU A 89 -5.94 -5.62 0.35
CA LEU A 89 -4.83 -6.54 0.09
C LEU A 89 -5.00 -7.33 -1.20
N ALA A 90 -6.22 -7.79 -1.47
CA ALA A 90 -6.55 -8.48 -2.71
C ALA A 90 -6.38 -7.56 -3.93
N PHE A 91 -6.94 -6.35 -3.89
CA PHE A 91 -6.79 -5.36 -4.96
C PHE A 91 -5.33 -4.95 -5.15
N TYR A 92 -4.64 -4.66 -4.06
CA TYR A 92 -3.21 -4.35 -4.07
C TYR A 92 -2.43 -5.47 -4.76
N SER A 93 -2.68 -6.74 -4.40
CA SER A 93 -2.01 -7.88 -4.99
C SER A 93 -2.29 -8.01 -6.49
N VAL A 94 -3.55 -7.85 -6.92
CA VAL A 94 -3.92 -7.88 -8.35
C VAL A 94 -3.23 -6.77 -9.13
N ILE A 95 -3.28 -5.54 -8.61
CA ILE A 95 -2.61 -4.38 -9.20
C ILE A 95 -1.10 -4.64 -9.29
N HIS A 96 -0.50 -5.17 -8.23
CA HIS A 96 0.93 -5.46 -8.19
C HIS A 96 1.34 -6.55 -9.18
N VAL A 97 0.60 -7.65 -9.28
CA VAL A 97 0.88 -8.72 -10.24
C VAL A 97 0.80 -8.20 -11.68
N PHE A 98 -0.24 -7.42 -11.99
CA PHE A 98 -0.40 -6.79 -13.30
C PHE A 98 0.78 -5.84 -13.59
N MET A 99 1.18 -5.01 -12.63
CA MET A 99 2.32 -4.09 -12.80
C MET A 99 3.66 -4.80 -12.90
N SER A 100 3.89 -5.86 -12.12
CA SER A 100 5.08 -6.69 -12.23
C SER A 100 5.20 -7.33 -13.62
N PHE A 101 4.09 -7.70 -14.26
CA PHE A 101 4.08 -8.22 -15.62
C PHE A 101 4.51 -7.16 -16.65
N PHE A 102 3.94 -5.95 -16.61
CA PHE A 102 4.24 -4.89 -17.59
C PHE A 102 5.61 -4.23 -17.38
N PHE A 103 6.03 -4.05 -16.12
CA PHE A 103 7.22 -3.27 -15.77
C PHE A 103 8.40 -4.13 -15.27
N LYS A 104 8.28 -5.47 -15.29
CA LYS A 104 9.32 -6.44 -14.84
C LYS A 104 9.75 -6.25 -13.38
N PHE A 105 8.84 -5.85 -12.50
CA PHE A 105 9.12 -5.76 -11.07
C PHE A 105 9.23 -7.15 -10.45
N HIS A 106 10.25 -7.36 -9.59
CA HIS A 106 10.60 -8.69 -9.07
C HIS A 106 9.99 -9.04 -7.70
N SER A 107 9.22 -8.15 -7.05
CA SER A 107 8.73 -8.40 -5.69
C SER A 107 7.22 -8.21 -5.56
N LEU A 108 6.57 -9.18 -4.91
CA LEU A 108 5.11 -9.33 -4.69
C LEU A 108 4.54 -8.40 -3.60
N ILE A 109 5.41 -7.78 -2.80
CA ILE A 109 5.13 -6.72 -1.82
C ILE A 109 6.35 -5.79 -1.96
N PRO A 110 6.25 -4.46 -1.84
CA PRO A 110 7.20 -3.56 -2.44
C PRO A 110 8.54 -3.59 -1.68
N ALA A 111 9.39 -4.54 -2.05
CA ALA A 111 10.80 -4.26 -2.17
C ALA A 111 10.95 -3.56 -3.51
N TRP A 112 10.44 -2.33 -3.60
CA TRP A 112 11.00 -1.39 -4.55
C TRP A 112 12.49 -1.44 -4.22
N LYS A 113 13.35 -2.07 -5.02
CA LYS A 113 14.78 -1.84 -4.86
C LYS A 113 14.99 -0.40 -5.31
N LEU A 114 14.79 0.52 -4.38
CA LEU A 114 14.92 1.96 -4.54
C LEU A 114 16.41 2.34 -4.71
N SER A 115 17.33 1.40 -4.50
CA SER A 115 18.72 1.49 -4.91
C SER A 115 19.14 0.32 -5.80
N LYS A 116 20.08 0.61 -6.72
CA LYS A 116 20.85 -0.39 -7.49
C LYS A 116 21.41 -1.48 -6.59
#